data_AF-A0A1D7TK15-F1
#
_entry.id   AF-A0A1D7TK15-F1
#
_cell.length_a   1.000
_cell.length_b   1.000
_cell.length_c   1.000
_cell.angle_alpha   90.00
_cell.angle_beta   90.00
_cell.angle_gamma   90.00
#
_symmetry.space_group_name_H-M   'P 1'
#
loop_
_entity.id
_entity.type
_entity.pdbx_description
1 polymer ?
#
loop_
_entity_poly.entity_id
_entity_poly.type
_entity_poly.pdbx_seq_one_letter_code
_entity_poly.pdbx_strand_id
1 'polypeptide(L)'
;MMEQLIPVVMIVAMVAFVLIKQIGKLTNKLDAFSGEGSFERYAQFSAIIQDHVRNIKLSLDSSKTPDERPFKLIEGKNEDEALEILSDFIRKLVFFETMMAKKKSAKEIEADLFELLSHLDGFLKEYCENGETLSDALRETLLEAYQQLD
;
A
#
# COMPACT_ATOMS: atom_id res chain seq x y z
N MET A 1 -18.26 -10.72 24.47
CA MET A 1 -18.32 -10.51 23.00
C MET A 1 -18.06 -9.04 22.61
N MET A 2 -17.12 -8.36 23.27
CA MET A 2 -16.71 -6.98 22.95
C MET A 2 -15.18 -6.78 23.08
N GLU A 3 -14.41 -7.87 23.07
CA GLU A 3 -12.96 -7.86 23.37
C GLU A 3 -12.07 -8.17 22.15
N GLN A 4 -12.66 -8.38 20.96
CA GLN A 4 -11.91 -8.67 19.72
C GLN A 4 -12.01 -7.58 18.64
N LEU A 5 -12.80 -6.53 18.87
CA LEU A 5 -12.93 -5.40 17.92
C LEU A 5 -11.89 -4.30 18.17
N ILE A 6 -11.23 -4.33 19.33
CA ILE A 6 -10.25 -3.33 19.77
C ILE A 6 -8.90 -3.43 19.00
N PRO A 7 -8.36 -4.61 18.62
CA PRO A 7 -7.07 -4.69 17.93
C PRO A 7 -7.10 -4.14 16.48
N VAL A 8 -8.12 -4.51 15.70
CA VAL A 8 -8.21 -4.16 14.27
C VAL A 8 -8.51 -2.67 14.07
N VAL A 9 -9.37 -2.10 14.92
CA VAL A 9 -9.65 -0.66 14.93
C VAL A 9 -8.41 0.12 15.37
N MET A 10 -7.59 -0.41 16.29
CA MET A 10 -6.33 0.24 16.69
C MET A 10 -5.29 0.25 15.57
N ILE A 11 -5.20 -0.78 14.72
CA ILE A 11 -4.18 -0.86 13.65
C ILE A 11 -4.54 0.02 12.44
N VAL A 12 -5.81 0.02 12.02
CA VAL A 12 -6.31 0.99 11.02
C VAL A 12 -6.20 2.42 11.57
N ALA A 13 -6.51 2.62 12.85
CA ALA A 13 -6.25 3.88 13.52
C ALA A 13 -4.76 4.19 13.62
N MET A 14 -3.83 3.22 13.62
CA MET A 14 -2.39 3.46 13.71
C MET A 14 -1.80 3.89 12.36
N VAL A 15 -2.23 3.29 11.24
CA VAL A 15 -1.89 3.74 9.89
C VAL A 15 -2.53 5.10 9.60
N ALA A 16 -3.81 5.28 9.94
CA ALA A 16 -4.46 6.58 9.90
C ALA A 16 -3.81 7.58 10.87
N PHE A 17 -3.28 7.15 12.01
CA PHE A 17 -2.57 8.00 12.98
C PHE A 17 -1.14 8.31 12.55
N VAL A 18 -0.46 7.46 11.80
CA VAL A 18 0.82 7.81 11.16
C VAL A 18 0.58 8.90 10.11
N LEU A 19 -0.54 8.84 9.38
CA LEU A 19 -0.99 9.89 8.47
C LEU A 19 -1.49 11.15 9.22
N ILE A 20 -2.23 11.02 10.33
CA ILE A 20 -2.84 12.13 11.09
C ILE A 20 -1.89 12.77 12.13
N LYS A 21 -0.89 12.06 12.70
CA LYS A 21 0.13 12.68 13.57
C LYS A 21 0.98 13.69 12.80
N GLN A 22 1.09 13.52 11.48
CA GLN A 22 1.65 14.52 10.57
C GLN A 22 0.69 15.69 10.27
N ILE A 23 -0.60 15.59 10.62
CA ILE A 23 -1.55 16.70 10.48
C ILE A 23 -1.58 17.58 11.75
N GLY A 24 -1.47 16.97 12.95
CA GLY A 24 -1.65 17.68 14.23
C GLY A 24 -0.38 18.27 14.88
N LYS A 25 0.82 17.73 14.61
CA LYS A 25 2.10 18.31 15.12
C LYS A 25 2.89 19.07 14.07
N LEU A 26 2.53 18.92 12.80
CA LEU A 26 3.25 19.43 11.64
C LEU A 26 2.58 20.66 11.04
N THR A 27 1.46 21.13 11.58
CA THR A 27 0.83 22.41 11.20
C THR A 27 1.77 23.61 11.41
N ASN A 28 2.80 23.49 12.26
CA ASN A 28 3.86 24.49 12.42
C ASN A 28 5.19 24.14 11.70
N LYS A 29 5.29 22.98 11.04
CA LYS A 29 6.52 22.53 10.34
C LYS A 29 6.30 22.18 8.86
N LEU A 30 5.07 22.17 8.35
CA LEU A 30 4.74 21.87 6.95
C LEU A 30 5.23 22.94 5.96
N ASP A 31 5.53 24.15 6.42
CA ASP A 31 6.24 25.15 5.61
C ASP A 31 7.70 24.75 5.34
N ALA A 32 8.25 23.75 6.03
CA ALA A 32 9.62 23.27 5.82
C ALA A 32 9.73 21.97 5.02
N PHE A 33 8.65 21.18 4.91
CA PHE A 33 8.64 19.89 4.19
C PHE A 33 8.01 19.96 2.78
N SER A 34 7.49 21.13 2.39
CA SER A 34 6.93 21.41 1.07
C SER A 34 8.01 21.69 0.00
N GLY A 35 9.21 21.12 0.18
CA GLY A 35 10.32 21.17 -0.78
C GLY A 35 10.40 19.92 -1.67
N GLU A 36 11.19 20.01 -2.75
CA GLU A 36 11.44 18.95 -3.76
C GLU A 36 11.68 17.54 -3.17
N GLY A 37 12.25 17.42 -1.96
CA GLY A 37 12.51 16.14 -1.30
C GLY A 37 11.27 15.34 -0.86
N SER A 38 10.11 15.99 -0.66
CA SER A 38 8.87 15.26 -0.33
C SER A 38 8.37 14.42 -1.49
N PHE A 39 8.53 14.92 -2.72
CA PHE A 39 8.12 14.24 -3.94
C PHE A 39 8.99 13.02 -4.22
N GLU A 40 10.31 13.16 -4.14
CA GLU A 40 11.24 12.04 -4.33
C GLU A 40 10.92 10.87 -3.38
N ARG A 41 10.61 11.17 -2.12
CA ARG A 41 10.19 10.17 -1.13
C ARG A 41 8.90 9.44 -1.52
N TYR A 42 7.89 10.13 -2.04
CA TYR A 42 6.67 9.45 -2.52
C TYR A 42 6.93 8.61 -3.78
N ALA A 43 7.83 9.04 -4.67
CA ALA A 43 8.22 8.24 -5.83
C ALA A 43 8.89 6.94 -5.38
N GLN A 44 9.88 7.03 -4.49
CA GLN A 44 10.56 5.87 -3.92
C GLN A 44 9.58 4.94 -3.19
N PHE A 45 8.65 5.51 -2.42
CA PHE A 45 7.64 4.71 -1.75
C PHE A 45 6.68 4.02 -2.73
N SER A 46 6.29 4.70 -3.80
CA SER A 46 5.43 4.11 -4.84
C SER A 46 6.10 2.92 -5.54
N ALA A 47 7.43 2.99 -5.77
CA ALA A 47 8.21 1.89 -6.32
C ALA A 47 8.26 0.70 -5.35
N ILE A 48 8.44 0.95 -4.05
CA ILE A 48 8.40 -0.10 -3.02
C ILE A 48 7.04 -0.81 -3.01
N ILE A 49 5.94 -0.06 -2.99
CA ILE A 49 4.58 -0.64 -3.04
C ILE A 49 4.43 -1.47 -4.34
N GLN A 50 4.93 -0.96 -5.46
CA GLN A 50 4.85 -1.64 -6.75
C GLN A 50 5.54 -3.01 -6.71
N ASP A 51 6.71 -3.11 -6.09
CA ASP A 51 7.43 -4.38 -5.94
C ASP A 51 6.63 -5.37 -5.09
N HIS A 52 6.01 -4.92 -4.00
CA HIS A 52 5.11 -5.78 -3.21
C HIS A 52 3.92 -6.27 -4.04
N VAL A 53 3.28 -5.39 -4.81
CA VAL A 53 2.16 -5.78 -5.70
C VAL A 53 2.61 -6.77 -6.76
N ARG A 54 3.82 -6.61 -7.32
CA ARG A 54 4.41 -7.57 -8.28
C ARG A 54 4.66 -8.92 -7.63
N ASN A 55 5.17 -8.97 -6.40
CA ASN A 55 5.40 -10.22 -5.67
C ASN A 55 4.08 -10.97 -5.37
N ILE A 56 3.03 -10.23 -5.00
CA ILE A 56 1.67 -10.80 -4.87
C ILE A 56 1.25 -11.40 -6.20
N LYS A 57 1.34 -10.63 -7.28
CA LYS A 57 0.95 -11.07 -8.63
C LYS A 57 1.70 -12.33 -9.07
N LEU A 58 3.02 -12.38 -8.89
CA LEU A 58 3.86 -13.53 -9.22
C LEU A 58 3.48 -14.78 -8.40
N SER A 59 3.08 -14.60 -7.15
CA SER A 59 2.68 -15.70 -6.27
C SER A 59 1.32 -16.29 -6.67
N LEU A 60 0.39 -15.45 -7.13
CA LEU A 60 -0.94 -15.87 -7.56
C LEU A 60 -0.97 -16.43 -8.99
N ASP A 61 -0.07 -15.99 -9.86
CA ASP A 61 0.00 -16.43 -11.25
C ASP A 61 0.44 -17.91 -11.34
N SER A 62 -0.49 -18.80 -11.67
CA SER A 62 -0.27 -20.24 -11.81
C SER A 62 0.68 -20.58 -12.96
N SER A 63 0.82 -19.69 -13.95
CA SER A 63 1.76 -19.86 -15.08
C SER A 63 3.22 -19.60 -14.70
N LYS A 64 3.48 -18.99 -13.52
CA LYS A 64 4.83 -18.70 -13.02
C LYS A 64 5.33 -19.80 -12.09
N THR A 65 6.64 -19.82 -11.86
CA THR A 65 7.26 -20.74 -10.90
C THR A 65 8.20 -19.95 -9.99
N PRO A 66 7.67 -19.09 -9.10
CA PRO A 66 8.51 -18.41 -8.11
C PRO A 66 9.03 -19.42 -7.09
N ASP A 67 10.17 -19.12 -6.47
CA ASP A 67 10.77 -19.95 -5.43
C ASP A 67 9.85 -20.09 -4.20
N GLU A 68 9.06 -19.05 -3.91
CA GLU A 68 8.05 -19.03 -2.85
C GLU A 68 6.70 -18.52 -3.36
N ARG A 69 5.61 -19.09 -2.83
CA ARG A 69 4.22 -18.62 -3.06
C ARG A 69 3.54 -18.28 -1.73
N PRO A 70 3.93 -17.15 -1.09
CA PRO A 70 3.32 -16.71 0.16
C PRO A 70 1.85 -16.31 0.01
N PHE A 71 1.40 -15.96 -1.20
CA PHE A 71 0.01 -15.63 -1.50
C PHE A 71 -0.65 -16.77 -2.26
N LYS A 72 -1.90 -17.09 -1.88
CA LYS A 72 -2.74 -18.09 -2.54
C LYS A 72 -4.16 -17.56 -2.65
N LEU A 73 -4.83 -17.84 -3.75
CA LEU A 73 -6.22 -17.46 -3.94
C LEU A 73 -7.15 -18.34 -3.09
N ILE A 74 -8.22 -17.73 -2.57
CA ILE A 74 -9.34 -18.46 -1.99
C ILE A 74 -9.99 -19.33 -3.08
N GLU A 75 -10.38 -20.54 -2.73
CA GLU A 75 -11.07 -21.45 -3.63
C GLU A 75 -12.29 -20.78 -4.30
N GLY A 76 -12.38 -20.89 -5.63
CA GLY A 76 -13.47 -20.32 -6.43
C GLY A 76 -13.28 -18.87 -6.87
N LYS A 77 -12.23 -18.16 -6.43
CA LYS A 77 -11.85 -16.86 -7.00
C LYS A 77 -11.19 -17.04 -8.37
N ASN A 78 -11.46 -16.09 -9.27
CA ASN A 78 -10.91 -16.11 -10.63
C ASN A 78 -9.48 -15.53 -10.62
N GLU A 79 -8.51 -16.31 -11.10
CA GLU A 79 -7.11 -15.91 -11.17
C GLU A 79 -6.88 -14.76 -12.15
N ASP A 80 -7.42 -14.83 -13.36
CA ASP A 80 -7.26 -13.80 -14.39
C ASP A 80 -7.77 -12.43 -13.90
N GLU A 81 -8.92 -12.42 -13.24
CA GLU A 81 -9.50 -11.23 -12.61
C GLU A 81 -8.57 -10.66 -11.53
N ALA A 82 -8.07 -11.52 -10.64
CA ALA A 82 -7.14 -11.11 -9.60
C ALA A 82 -5.83 -10.53 -10.18
N LEU A 83 -5.29 -11.16 -11.22
CA LEU A 83 -4.09 -10.69 -11.92
C LEU A 83 -4.31 -9.35 -12.64
N GLU A 84 -5.52 -9.10 -13.15
CA GLU A 84 -5.86 -7.83 -13.79
C GLU A 84 -5.98 -6.70 -12.76
N ILE A 85 -6.63 -6.95 -11.61
CA ILE A 85 -6.71 -5.97 -10.51
C ILE A 85 -5.30 -5.59 -10.02
N LEU A 86 -4.41 -6.57 -9.84
CA LEU A 86 -3.02 -6.30 -9.47
C LEU A 86 -2.27 -5.53 -10.58
N SER A 87 -2.60 -5.77 -11.84
CA SER A 87 -2.05 -5.01 -12.97
C SER A 87 -2.54 -3.56 -12.99
N ASP A 88 -3.79 -3.31 -12.62
CA ASP A 88 -4.33 -1.96 -12.43
C ASP A 88 -3.57 -1.21 -11.33
N PHE A 89 -3.30 -1.84 -10.19
CA PHE A 89 -2.51 -1.24 -9.12
C PHE A 89 -1.10 -0.87 -9.57
N ILE A 90 -0.40 -1.79 -10.27
CA ILE A 90 0.93 -1.51 -10.83
C ILE A 90 0.88 -0.32 -11.80
N ARG A 91 -0.13 -0.26 -12.68
CA ARG A 91 -0.30 0.85 -13.63
C ARG A 91 -0.52 2.18 -12.92
N LYS A 92 -1.31 2.21 -11.84
CA LYS A 92 -1.47 3.40 -10.98
C LYS A 92 -0.18 3.80 -10.27
N LEU A 93 0.62 2.84 -9.81
CA LEU A 93 1.89 3.10 -9.13
C LEU A 93 2.95 3.69 -10.07
N VAL A 94 3.09 3.14 -11.28
CA VAL A 94 3.94 3.72 -12.34
C VAL A 94 3.50 5.15 -12.68
N PHE A 95 2.20 5.41 -12.63
CA PHE A 95 1.70 6.75 -12.85
C PHE A 95 2.18 7.72 -11.76
N PHE A 96 2.29 7.34 -10.48
CA PHE A 96 2.87 8.21 -9.44
C PHE A 96 4.36 8.50 -9.69
N GLU A 97 5.13 7.47 -10.04
CA GLU A 97 6.55 7.60 -10.35
C GLU A 97 6.78 8.56 -11.54
N THR A 98 5.97 8.45 -12.58
CA THR A 98 6.11 9.23 -13.83
C THR A 98 5.42 10.60 -13.80
N MET A 99 4.37 10.79 -12.99
CA MET A 99 3.65 12.07 -12.82
C MET A 99 4.27 13.03 -11.81
N MET A 100 5.41 12.68 -11.22
CA MET A 100 6.34 13.63 -10.57
C MET A 100 6.57 14.91 -11.42
N ALA A 101 6.28 14.88 -12.73
CA ALA A 101 6.35 16.01 -13.66
C ALA A 101 5.12 16.95 -13.73
N LYS A 102 3.97 16.65 -13.08
CA LYS A 102 2.73 17.46 -13.26
C LYS A 102 2.04 17.82 -11.94
N LYS A 103 2.44 18.95 -11.34
CA LYS A 103 1.66 19.91 -10.51
C LYS A 103 0.71 19.39 -9.39
N LYS A 104 0.70 18.11 -9.02
CA LYS A 104 -0.07 17.64 -7.85
C LYS A 104 0.60 18.12 -6.56
N SER A 105 -0.20 18.57 -5.61
CA SER A 105 0.28 18.84 -4.26
C SER A 105 0.62 17.53 -3.54
N ALA A 106 1.53 17.57 -2.57
CA ALA A 106 1.86 16.43 -1.72
C ALA A 106 0.60 15.76 -1.13
N LYS A 107 -0.38 16.58 -0.70
CA LYS A 107 -1.65 16.11 -0.14
C LYS A 107 -2.48 15.27 -1.12
N GLU A 108 -2.47 15.62 -2.41
CA GLU A 108 -3.19 14.83 -3.43
C GLU A 108 -2.50 13.49 -3.66
N ILE A 109 -1.16 13.47 -3.67
CA ILE A 109 -0.38 12.23 -3.80
C ILE A 109 -0.65 11.30 -2.61
N GLU A 110 -0.64 11.83 -1.39
CA GLU A 110 -0.95 11.08 -0.18
C GLU A 110 -2.35 10.48 -0.21
N ALA A 111 -3.35 11.25 -0.66
CA ALA A 111 -4.73 10.76 -0.77
C ALA A 111 -4.84 9.61 -1.76
N ASP A 112 -4.23 9.74 -2.94
CA ASP A 112 -4.30 8.70 -3.96
C ASP A 112 -3.52 7.43 -3.53
N LEU A 113 -2.36 7.58 -2.86
CA LEU A 113 -1.61 6.46 -2.29
C LEU A 113 -2.40 5.75 -1.20
N PHE A 114 -3.09 6.51 -0.33
CA PHE A 114 -3.94 5.94 0.71
C PHE A 114 -5.10 5.13 0.12
N GLU A 115 -5.75 5.65 -0.93
CA GLU A 115 -6.81 4.94 -1.63
C GLU A 115 -6.29 3.62 -2.24
N LEU A 116 -5.12 3.67 -2.90
CA LEU A 116 -4.50 2.48 -3.48
C LEU A 116 -4.19 1.42 -2.42
N LEU A 117 -3.58 1.82 -1.30
CA LEU A 117 -3.26 0.90 -0.20
C LEU A 117 -4.50 0.30 0.44
N SER A 118 -5.57 1.09 0.56
CA SER A 118 -6.86 0.61 1.08
C SER A 118 -7.50 -0.43 0.15
N HIS A 119 -7.42 -0.22 -1.17
CA HIS A 119 -7.89 -1.20 -2.14
C HIS A 119 -7.01 -2.45 -2.18
N LEU A 120 -5.70 -2.33 -1.97
CA LEU A 120 -4.81 -3.47 -1.86
C LEU A 120 -5.08 -4.30 -0.60
N ASP A 121 -5.35 -3.67 0.55
CA ASP A 121 -5.81 -4.32 1.79
C ASP A 121 -7.12 -5.09 1.55
N GLY A 122 -8.08 -4.45 0.89
CA GLY A 122 -9.34 -5.08 0.49
C GLY A 122 -9.14 -6.27 -0.44
N PHE A 123 -8.26 -6.13 -1.45
CA PHE A 123 -7.91 -7.21 -2.35
C PHE A 123 -7.35 -8.42 -1.61
N LEU A 124 -6.39 -8.23 -0.69
CA LEU A 124 -5.81 -9.34 0.07
C LEU A 124 -6.87 -10.08 0.88
N LYS A 125 -7.74 -9.35 1.58
CA LYS A 125 -8.80 -9.93 2.41
C LYS A 125 -9.87 -10.66 1.60
N GLU A 126 -10.17 -10.17 0.41
CA GLU A 126 -11.21 -10.74 -0.43
C GLU A 126 -10.71 -11.90 -1.30
N TYR A 127 -9.47 -11.83 -1.79
CA TYR A 127 -8.94 -12.77 -2.78
C TYR A 127 -7.98 -13.81 -2.20
N CYS A 128 -7.29 -13.52 -1.09
CA CYS A 128 -6.21 -14.39 -0.60
C CYS A 128 -6.61 -15.24 0.61
N GLU A 129 -6.12 -16.48 0.65
CA GLU A 129 -6.12 -17.30 1.87
C GLU A 129 -5.36 -16.57 2.98
N ASN A 130 -5.94 -16.50 4.18
CA ASN A 130 -5.39 -15.73 5.31
C ASN A 130 -5.22 -14.23 5.01
N GLY A 131 -6.09 -13.66 4.18
CA GLY A 131 -6.01 -12.27 3.72
C GLY A 131 -5.88 -11.23 4.85
N GLU A 132 -6.49 -11.44 6.02
CA GLU A 132 -6.30 -10.58 7.19
C GLU A 132 -4.83 -10.55 7.65
N THR A 133 -4.22 -11.72 7.84
CA THR A 133 -2.81 -11.85 8.24
C THR A 133 -1.85 -11.31 7.18
N LEU A 134 -2.13 -11.59 5.91
CA LEU A 134 -1.32 -11.06 4.80
C LEU A 134 -1.40 -9.53 4.73
N SER A 135 -2.58 -8.97 5.01
CA SER A 135 -2.75 -7.52 5.04
C SER A 135 -2.04 -6.88 6.23
N ASP A 136 -2.10 -7.50 7.42
CA ASP A 136 -1.31 -7.06 8.59
C ASP A 136 0.19 -7.03 8.28
N ALA A 137 0.72 -8.13 7.73
CA ALA A 137 2.13 -8.23 7.37
C ALA A 137 2.54 -7.19 6.30
N LEU A 138 1.69 -6.97 5.29
CA LEU A 138 1.93 -5.95 4.27
C LEU A 138 1.98 -4.55 4.91
N ARG A 139 1.06 -4.23 5.82
CA ARG A 139 1.03 -2.95 6.52
C ARG A 139 2.28 -2.71 7.35
N GLU A 140 2.73 -3.70 8.11
CA GLU A 140 3.95 -3.62 8.91
C GLU A 140 5.17 -3.40 8.00
N THR A 141 5.30 -4.20 6.94
CA THR A 141 6.41 -4.11 5.99
C THR A 141 6.47 -2.74 5.30
N LEU A 142 5.33 -2.21 4.84
CA LEU A 142 5.27 -0.90 4.19
C LEU A 142 5.56 0.25 5.15
N LEU A 143 5.15 0.13 6.43
CA LEU A 143 5.47 1.12 7.45
C LEU A 143 6.98 1.17 7.72
N GLU A 144 7.61 0.01 7.88
CA GLU A 144 9.06 -0.10 8.08
C GLU A 144 9.82 0.46 6.88
N ALA A 145 9.42 0.07 5.67
CA ALA A 145 10.03 0.56 4.44
C ALA A 145 9.91 2.09 4.32
N TYR A 146 8.74 2.66 4.62
CA TYR A 146 8.55 4.12 4.59
C TYR A 146 9.40 4.86 5.63
N GLN A 147 9.59 4.30 6.82
CA GLN A 147 10.42 4.88 7.88
C GLN A 147 11.91 4.88 7.52
N GLN A 148 12.35 3.95 6.68
CA GLN A 148 13.73 3.85 6.19
C GLN A 148 14.00 4.73 4.97
N LEU A 149 12.98 5.36 4.39
CA LEU A 149 13.18 6.40 3.38
C LEU A 149 13.66 7.68 4.08
N ASP A 150 14.86 8.13 3.71
CA ASP A 150 15.48 9.37 4.22
C ASP A 150 14.72 10.61 3.73
#